data_AF-A0A545AI52-F1
#
_entry.id   AF-A0A545AI52-F1
#
_cell.length_a   1.000
_cell.length_b   1.000
_cell.length_c   1.000
_cell.angle_alpha   90.00
_cell.angle_beta   90.00
_cell.angle_gamma   90.00
#
_symmetry.space_group_name_H-M   'P 1'
#
loop_
_entity.id
_entity.type
_entity.pdbx_description
1 polymer ?
#
loop_
_entity_poly.entity_id
_entity_poly.type
_entity_poly.pdbx_seq_one_letter_code
_entity_poly.pdbx_strand_id
1 'polypeptide(L)'
;MRRRNWLAIQVEVIAGADSPLWPRPGRLFAVARSHSFAEFGAAVDQALARWDLPKPAQFVLADGVRVEDTELTKMGELNQDDQFAYVFDGSWAHLCTVIERPFDPRKTRLGGVPELPTPYWGWGALPDQHGLRWPKDDGQKPGPRQPAQPYDDLPPLLPGWGGQ
;
A
#
# COMPACT_ATOMS: atom_id res chain seq x y z
N MET A 1 -26.20 -10.49 -8.44
CA MET A 1 -25.19 -9.43 -8.73
C MET A 1 -23.81 -10.08 -8.83
N ARG A 2 -23.06 -9.80 -9.91
CA ARG A 2 -22.06 -10.71 -10.52
C ARG A 2 -20.74 -10.82 -9.72
N ARG A 3 -20.45 -12.02 -9.20
CA ARG A 3 -19.14 -12.41 -8.60
C ARG A 3 -17.96 -12.34 -9.58
N ARG A 4 -18.19 -12.23 -10.90
CA ARG A 4 -17.16 -12.41 -11.95
C ARG A 4 -16.30 -11.19 -12.26
N ASN A 5 -16.47 -10.06 -11.55
CA ASN A 5 -15.89 -8.77 -11.97
C ASN A 5 -14.89 -8.17 -10.98
N TRP A 6 -14.45 -8.94 -10.00
CA TRP A 6 -13.54 -8.48 -8.95
C TRP A 6 -12.30 -9.37 -8.89
N LEU A 7 -11.21 -8.73 -8.49
CA LEU A 7 -9.87 -9.27 -8.30
C LEU A 7 -9.48 -9.05 -6.84
N ALA A 8 -8.79 -10.02 -6.24
CA ALA A 8 -7.93 -9.76 -5.10
C ALA A 8 -6.50 -9.57 -5.60
N ILE A 9 -5.89 -8.43 -5.28
CA ILE A 9 -4.51 -8.12 -5.67
C ILE A 9 -3.65 -7.98 -4.41
N GLN A 10 -2.63 -8.81 -4.31
CA GLN A 10 -1.57 -8.66 -3.32
C GLN A 10 -0.57 -7.63 -3.83
N VAL A 11 -0.22 -6.66 -2.98
CA VAL A 11 0.79 -5.65 -3.25
C VAL A 11 1.84 -5.73 -2.16
N GLU A 12 3.08 -6.00 -2.56
CA GLU A 12 4.24 -6.04 -1.66
C GLU A 12 5.21 -4.91 -1.99
N VAL A 13 5.70 -4.20 -0.98
CA VAL A 13 6.76 -3.20 -1.15
C VAL A 13 8.09 -3.94 -1.23
N ILE A 14 8.75 -3.85 -2.39
CA ILE A 14 9.99 -4.57 -2.68
C ILE A 14 11.20 -3.72 -2.28
N ALA A 15 11.14 -2.43 -2.58
CA ALA A 15 12.22 -1.49 -2.30
C ALA A 15 11.66 -0.09 -2.07
N GLY A 16 12.41 0.72 -1.34
CA GLY A 16 12.13 2.12 -1.09
C GLY A 16 13.38 2.89 -0.75
N ALA A 17 13.46 4.16 -1.20
CA ALA A 17 14.64 5.00 -0.99
C ALA A 17 15.96 4.26 -1.30
N ASP A 18 15.98 3.57 -2.44
CA ASP A 18 17.11 2.80 -2.98
C ASP A 18 17.59 1.58 -2.16
N SER A 19 16.79 1.11 -1.20
CA SER A 19 17.12 -0.09 -0.41
C SER A 19 16.05 -1.18 -0.54
N PRO A 20 16.43 -2.46 -0.69
CA PRO A 20 15.49 -3.57 -0.64
C PRO A 20 14.88 -3.70 0.76
N LEU A 21 13.57 -4.00 0.80
CA LEU A 21 12.85 -4.22 2.06
C LEU A 21 12.69 -5.71 2.35
N TRP A 22 13.05 -6.10 3.58
CA TRP A 22 12.82 -7.45 4.09
C TRP A 22 12.53 -7.45 5.60
N PRO A 23 11.49 -8.17 6.07
CA PRO A 23 10.43 -8.79 5.27
C PRO A 23 9.61 -7.72 4.51
N ARG A 24 9.05 -8.10 3.36
CA ARG A 24 8.29 -7.17 2.51
C ARG A 24 6.94 -6.83 3.17
N PRO A 25 6.68 -5.57 3.54
CA PRO A 25 5.34 -5.18 3.98
C PRO A 25 4.39 -5.23 2.79
N GLY A 26 3.12 -5.51 3.03
CA GLY A 26 2.16 -5.68 1.95
C GLY A 26 0.70 -5.47 2.34
N ARG A 27 -0.14 -5.36 1.32
CA ARG A 27 -1.58 -5.13 1.42
C ARG A 27 -2.32 -6.04 0.44
N LEU A 28 -3.53 -6.45 0.81
CA LEU A 28 -4.47 -7.09 -0.10
C LEU A 28 -5.56 -6.09 -0.49
N PHE A 29 -5.78 -5.93 -1.78
CA PHE A 29 -6.76 -5.02 -2.36
C PHE A 29 -7.93 -5.76 -2.97
N ALA A 30 -9.13 -5.24 -2.75
CA ALA A 30 -10.30 -5.52 -3.54
C ALA A 30 -10.33 -4.56 -4.73
N VAL A 31 -10.29 -5.08 -5.96
CA VAL A 31 -10.24 -4.26 -7.18
C VAL A 31 -11.28 -4.77 -8.18
N ALA A 32 -12.13 -3.88 -8.67
CA ALA A 32 -13.06 -4.20 -9.75
C ALA A 32 -12.33 -4.15 -11.10
N ARG A 33 -12.73 -5.01 -12.04
CA ARG A 33 -12.21 -4.99 -13.42
C ARG A 33 -12.49 -3.68 -14.16
N SER A 34 -13.45 -2.88 -13.69
CA SER A 34 -13.79 -1.56 -14.24
C SER A 34 -12.95 -0.43 -13.65
N HIS A 35 -12.19 -0.68 -12.59
CA HIS A 35 -11.26 0.31 -12.05
C HIS A 35 -10.11 0.54 -13.02
N SER A 36 -9.58 1.75 -13.04
CA SER A 36 -8.38 2.10 -13.80
C SER A 36 -7.09 1.77 -13.05
N PHE A 37 -5.98 1.73 -13.77
CA PHE A 37 -4.66 1.64 -13.15
C PHE A 37 -4.36 2.87 -12.28
N ALA A 38 -4.83 4.07 -12.67
CA ALA A 38 -4.67 5.28 -11.88
C ALA A 38 -5.43 5.21 -10.54
N GLU A 39 -6.70 4.76 -10.55
CA GLU A 39 -7.47 4.53 -9.32
C GLU A 39 -6.79 3.51 -8.41
N PHE A 40 -6.20 2.46 -9.00
CA PHE A 40 -5.47 1.45 -8.25
C PHE A 40 -4.18 2.01 -7.65
N GLY A 41 -3.39 2.76 -8.42
CA GLY A 41 -2.15 3.41 -7.94
C GLY A 41 -2.42 4.36 -6.78
N ALA A 42 -3.42 5.23 -6.91
CA ALA A 42 -3.81 6.15 -5.84
C ALA A 42 -4.22 5.42 -4.55
N ALA A 43 -4.93 4.29 -4.66
CA ALA A 43 -5.27 3.47 -3.51
C ALA A 43 -4.04 2.79 -2.87
N VAL A 44 -3.09 2.35 -3.70
CA VAL A 44 -1.81 1.79 -3.24
C VAL A 44 -1.02 2.85 -2.46
N ASP A 45 -0.90 4.05 -3.01
CA ASP A 45 -0.19 5.17 -2.39
C ASP A 45 -0.78 5.52 -1.01
N GLN A 46 -2.10 5.67 -0.92
CA GLN A 46 -2.78 5.95 0.34
C GLN A 46 -2.57 4.82 1.37
N ALA A 47 -2.69 3.56 0.94
CA ALA A 47 -2.57 2.40 1.83
C ALA A 47 -1.14 2.15 2.33
N LEU A 48 -0.14 2.68 1.61
CA LEU A 48 1.29 2.51 1.87
C LEU A 48 1.99 3.80 2.34
N ALA A 49 1.22 4.83 2.70
CA ALA A 49 1.73 6.11 3.17
C ALA A 49 2.71 6.78 2.18
N ARG A 50 2.30 6.87 0.91
CA ARG A 50 2.93 7.67 -0.14
C ARG A 50 2.06 8.89 -0.37
N TRP A 51 2.38 9.99 0.29
CA TRP A 51 1.49 11.15 0.41
C TRP A 51 1.96 12.38 -0.35
N ASP A 52 3.23 12.44 -0.76
CA ASP A 52 3.66 13.48 -1.69
C ASP A 52 2.97 13.25 -3.02
N LEU A 53 1.92 14.01 -3.32
CA LEU A 53 1.24 13.97 -4.61
C LEU A 53 1.15 15.39 -5.18
N PRO A 54 1.28 15.58 -6.50
CA PRO A 54 1.49 14.54 -7.52
C PRO A 54 2.96 14.12 -7.63
N LYS A 55 3.19 12.81 -7.84
CA LYS A 55 4.51 12.24 -8.16
C LYS A 55 4.41 11.34 -9.39
N PRO A 56 5.50 11.18 -10.16
CA PRO A 56 5.53 10.23 -11.26
C PRO A 56 5.21 8.82 -10.76
N ALA A 57 4.29 8.15 -11.45
CA ALA A 57 3.93 6.77 -11.18
C ALA A 57 3.88 5.98 -12.49
N GLN A 58 4.30 4.72 -12.47
CA GLN A 58 4.29 3.86 -13.66
C GLN A 58 3.89 2.43 -13.29
N PHE A 59 3.22 1.77 -14.24
CA PHE A 59 2.93 0.34 -14.18
C PHE A 59 3.68 -0.37 -15.31
N VAL A 60 4.24 -1.54 -14.99
CA VAL A 60 4.97 -2.38 -15.94
C VAL A 60 4.41 -3.79 -15.87
N LEU A 61 3.85 -4.29 -16.97
CA LEU A 61 3.30 -5.64 -17.08
C LEU A 61 4.40 -6.69 -17.23
N ALA A 62 4.05 -7.97 -17.17
CA ALA A 62 5.00 -9.10 -17.16
C ALA A 62 5.93 -9.18 -18.40
N ASP A 63 5.52 -8.62 -19.53
CA ASP A 63 6.29 -8.52 -20.77
C ASP A 63 7.17 -7.25 -20.85
N GLY A 64 7.18 -6.44 -19.78
CA GLY A 64 7.89 -5.16 -19.73
C GLY A 64 7.11 -4.00 -20.36
N VAL A 65 5.88 -4.24 -20.84
CA VAL A 65 5.06 -3.18 -21.42
C VAL A 65 4.60 -2.21 -20.33
N ARG A 66 4.81 -0.92 -20.59
CA ARG A 66 4.33 0.16 -19.73
C ARG A 66 2.88 0.49 -20.06
N VAL A 67 2.08 0.71 -19.02
CA VAL A 67 0.73 1.25 -19.19
C VAL A 67 0.84 2.77 -19.39
N GLU A 68 0.55 3.26 -20.61
CA GLU A 68 0.70 4.69 -20.93
C GLU A 68 -0.45 5.54 -20.36
N ASP A 69 -1.71 5.22 -20.71
CA ASP A 69 -2.88 5.94 -20.22
C ASP A 69 -3.50 5.19 -19.03
N THR A 70 -2.95 5.44 -17.85
CA THR A 70 -3.39 4.76 -16.61
C THR A 70 -4.81 5.14 -16.18
N GLU A 71 -5.34 6.28 -16.63
CA GLU A 71 -6.70 6.75 -16.32
C GLU A 71 -7.76 5.98 -17.12
N LEU A 72 -7.47 5.74 -18.40
CA LEU A 72 -8.37 5.02 -19.31
C LEU A 72 -8.17 3.51 -19.26
N THR A 73 -6.95 3.03 -19.01
CA THR A 73 -6.65 1.60 -18.99
C THR A 73 -7.26 0.94 -17.75
N LYS A 74 -8.14 -0.04 -17.98
CA LYS A 74 -8.85 -0.75 -16.91
C LYS A 74 -8.11 -2.01 -16.46
N MET A 75 -8.34 -2.40 -15.20
CA MET A 75 -7.80 -3.63 -14.59
C MET A 75 -8.40 -4.92 -15.17
N GLY A 76 -9.33 -4.81 -16.12
CA GLY A 76 -10.16 -5.90 -16.62
C GLY A 76 -9.43 -6.99 -17.39
N GLU A 77 -8.28 -6.69 -17.98
CA GLU A 77 -7.49 -7.64 -18.76
C GLU A 77 -6.64 -8.57 -17.89
N LEU A 78 -6.45 -8.23 -16.61
CA LEU A 78 -5.64 -9.02 -15.68
C LEU A 78 -6.32 -10.33 -15.28
N ASN A 79 -5.60 -11.44 -15.39
CA ASN A 79 -5.99 -12.79 -15.05
C ASN A 79 -5.45 -13.23 -13.69
N GLN A 80 -5.95 -14.36 -13.20
CA GLN A 80 -5.39 -15.04 -12.04
C GLN A 80 -3.88 -15.24 -12.25
N ASP A 81 -3.09 -15.00 -11.21
CA ASP A 81 -1.64 -15.13 -11.16
C ASP A 81 -0.85 -14.13 -12.04
N ASP A 82 -1.52 -13.21 -12.74
CA ASP A 82 -0.83 -12.12 -13.43
C ASP A 82 -0.04 -11.27 -12.42
N GLN A 83 1.18 -10.94 -12.82
CA GLN A 83 2.09 -10.09 -12.06
C GLN A 83 2.45 -8.85 -12.85
N PHE A 84 2.55 -7.74 -12.13
CA PHE A 84 2.99 -6.46 -12.69
C PHE A 84 3.68 -5.64 -11.61
N ALA A 85 4.56 -4.73 -12.02
CA ALA A 85 5.21 -3.80 -11.12
C ALA A 85 4.44 -2.49 -11.07
N TYR A 86 4.39 -1.88 -9.89
CA TYR A 86 3.98 -0.50 -9.69
C TYR A 86 5.13 0.28 -9.07
N VAL A 87 5.54 1.38 -9.69
CA VAL A 87 6.64 2.23 -9.21
C VAL A 87 6.13 3.63 -8.94
N PHE A 88 6.31 4.09 -7.70
CA PHE A 88 5.98 5.43 -7.24
C PHE A 88 7.24 6.27 -7.04
N ASP A 89 7.22 7.53 -7.49
CA ASP A 89 8.31 8.51 -7.37
C ASP A 89 9.69 7.99 -7.81
N GLY A 90 9.69 7.08 -8.80
CA GLY A 90 10.88 6.45 -9.39
C GLY A 90 11.66 5.47 -8.51
N SER A 91 11.45 5.46 -7.20
CA SER A 91 12.28 4.71 -6.23
C SER A 91 11.51 3.70 -5.39
N TRP A 92 10.19 3.85 -5.27
CA TRP A 92 9.35 2.93 -4.51
C TRP A 92 8.77 1.87 -5.42
N ALA A 93 9.35 0.67 -5.36
CA ALA A 93 8.96 -0.44 -6.22
C ALA A 93 8.04 -1.41 -5.48
N HIS A 94 6.94 -1.77 -6.13
CA HIS A 94 5.94 -2.69 -5.63
C HIS A 94 5.74 -3.85 -6.61
N LEU A 95 5.61 -5.07 -6.08
CA LEU A 95 5.14 -6.22 -6.83
C LEU A 95 3.65 -6.38 -6.59
N CYS A 96 2.87 -6.36 -7.66
CA CYS A 96 1.45 -6.65 -7.63
C CYS A 96 1.21 -8.04 -8.21
N THR A 97 0.39 -8.84 -7.53
CA THR A 97 0.00 -10.19 -7.98
C THR A 97 -1.50 -10.37 -7.83
N VAL A 98 -2.17 -10.79 -8.90
CA VAL A 98 -3.60 -11.15 -8.83
C VAL A 98 -3.73 -12.52 -8.17
N ILE A 99 -4.11 -12.55 -6.90
CA ILE A 99 -4.15 -13.79 -6.11
C ILE A 99 -5.51 -14.49 -6.14
N GLU A 100 -6.60 -13.79 -6.52
CA GLU A 100 -7.92 -14.40 -6.66
C GLU A 100 -8.76 -13.73 -7.76
N ARG A 101 -9.25 -14.54 -8.70
CA ARG A 101 -10.27 -14.19 -9.70
C ARG A 101 -11.09 -15.45 -10.05
N PRO A 102 -12.44 -15.46 -9.90
CA PRO A 102 -13.29 -14.36 -9.45
C PRO A 102 -13.26 -14.17 -7.93
N PHE A 103 -13.15 -12.92 -7.48
CA PHE A 103 -13.17 -12.55 -6.07
C PHE A 103 -14.54 -11.96 -5.64
N ASP A 104 -14.88 -12.03 -4.34
CA ASP A 104 -16.09 -11.40 -3.79
C ASP A 104 -15.74 -10.50 -2.58
N PRO A 105 -15.69 -9.16 -2.74
CA PRO A 105 -15.24 -8.25 -1.68
C PRO A 105 -16.11 -8.29 -0.42
N ARG A 106 -17.38 -8.70 -0.53
CA ARG A 106 -18.31 -8.82 0.60
C ARG A 106 -17.92 -9.92 1.60
N LYS A 107 -17.05 -10.85 1.21
CA LYS A 107 -16.53 -11.90 2.09
C LYS A 107 -15.32 -11.43 2.91
N THR A 108 -14.85 -10.21 2.69
CA THR A 108 -13.74 -9.61 3.43
C THR A 108 -14.24 -8.79 4.62
N ARG A 109 -13.30 -8.21 5.37
CA ARG A 109 -13.58 -7.23 6.43
C ARG A 109 -14.18 -5.91 5.93
N LEU A 110 -14.26 -5.67 4.62
CA LEU A 110 -14.92 -4.49 4.07
C LEU A 110 -16.44 -4.50 4.29
N GLY A 111 -17.06 -5.68 4.44
CA GLY A 111 -18.50 -5.81 4.67
C GLY A 111 -19.40 -5.38 3.50
N GLY A 112 -18.82 -4.89 2.40
CA GLY A 112 -19.53 -4.32 1.26
C GLY A 112 -18.72 -4.37 -0.04
N VAL A 113 -19.28 -3.77 -1.09
CA VAL A 113 -18.58 -3.60 -2.37
C VAL A 113 -18.06 -2.16 -2.41
N PRO A 114 -16.73 -1.94 -2.38
CA PRO A 114 -16.19 -0.58 -2.39
C PRO A 114 -16.36 0.08 -3.76
N GLU A 115 -16.42 1.42 -3.79
CA GLU A 115 -16.49 2.19 -5.03
C GLU A 115 -15.13 2.32 -5.72
N LEU A 116 -14.05 2.36 -4.94
CA LEU A 116 -12.66 2.46 -5.39
C LEU A 116 -11.85 1.21 -5.01
N PRO A 117 -10.69 0.97 -5.63
CA PRO A 117 -9.76 -0.04 -5.16
C PRO A 117 -9.48 0.17 -3.66
N THR A 118 -9.67 -0.87 -2.85
CA THR A 118 -9.65 -0.71 -1.38
C THR A 118 -8.85 -1.81 -0.70
N PRO A 119 -7.88 -1.49 0.17
CA PRO A 119 -7.18 -2.48 0.95
C PRO A 119 -8.11 -3.07 2.02
N TYR A 120 -8.10 -4.39 2.19
CA TYR A 120 -8.92 -5.08 3.20
C TYR A 120 -8.10 -5.91 4.20
N TRP A 121 -6.79 -6.05 3.94
CA TRP A 121 -5.84 -6.71 4.81
C TRP A 121 -4.43 -6.16 4.59
N GLY A 122 -3.52 -6.38 5.54
CA GLY A 122 -2.13 -5.98 5.42
C GLY A 122 -1.20 -6.60 6.46
N TRP A 123 0.10 -6.51 6.19
CA TRP A 123 1.17 -6.96 7.08
C TRP A 123 2.41 -6.08 6.92
N GLY A 124 3.33 -6.22 7.88
CA GLY A 124 4.61 -5.52 7.92
C GLY A 124 4.50 -4.04 8.31
N ALA A 125 5.60 -3.53 8.87
CA ALA A 125 5.76 -2.10 9.13
C ALA A 125 6.04 -1.37 7.82
N LEU A 126 5.32 -0.28 7.57
CA LEU A 126 5.60 0.56 6.42
C LEU A 126 6.74 1.51 6.75
N PRO A 127 7.82 1.54 5.94
CA PRO A 127 8.82 2.59 6.09
C PRO A 127 8.21 3.94 5.73
N ASP A 128 8.54 4.94 6.54
CA ASP A 128 8.26 6.34 6.25
C ASP A 128 8.79 6.70 4.85
N GLN A 129 8.01 7.48 4.10
CA GLN A 129 8.34 7.85 2.71
C GLN A 129 9.69 8.58 2.60
N HIS A 130 10.08 9.31 3.63
CA HIS A 130 11.29 10.12 3.68
C HIS A 130 12.37 9.51 4.57
N GLY A 131 12.13 8.32 5.13
CA GLY A 131 13.03 7.66 6.07
C GLY A 131 13.12 8.33 7.44
N LEU A 132 12.15 9.19 7.81
CA LEU A 132 12.14 9.83 9.12
C LEU A 132 11.81 8.82 10.21
N ARG A 133 12.65 8.78 11.25
CA ARG A 133 12.43 7.91 12.42
C ARG A 133 11.52 8.57 13.48
N TRP A 134 11.46 9.89 13.52
CA TRP A 134 10.60 10.70 14.42
C TRP A 134 10.44 12.14 13.89
N PRO A 135 9.50 12.95 14.42
CA PRO A 135 9.35 14.36 14.04
C PRO A 135 10.62 15.15 14.41
N LYS A 136 11.33 15.71 13.43
CA LYS A 136 12.66 16.36 13.55
C LYS A 136 13.87 15.43 13.53
N ASP A 137 13.72 14.21 13.03
CA ASP A 137 14.88 13.40 12.68
C ASP A 137 15.71 14.10 11.59
N ASP A 138 17.01 14.31 11.85
CA ASP A 138 17.98 14.87 10.91
C ASP A 138 18.89 13.79 10.29
N GLY A 139 18.61 12.52 10.57
CA GLY A 139 19.36 11.35 10.09
C GLY A 139 20.71 11.14 10.77
N GLN A 140 21.19 12.09 11.58
CA GLN A 140 22.51 12.02 12.20
C GLN A 140 22.46 11.83 13.71
N LYS A 141 21.49 12.43 14.39
CA LYS A 141 21.41 12.38 15.86
C LYS A 141 20.76 11.10 16.35
N PRO A 142 21.11 10.65 17.58
CA PRO A 142 20.34 9.64 18.30
C PRO A 142 18.90 10.10 18.52
N GLY A 143 17.96 9.15 18.47
CA GLY A 143 16.55 9.42 18.71
C GLY A 143 16.21 9.78 20.15
N PRO A 144 14.97 10.20 20.40
CA PRO A 144 14.47 10.40 21.75
C PRO A 144 14.65 9.12 22.57
N ARG A 145 14.99 9.27 23.85
CA ARG A 145 15.14 8.14 24.76
C ARG A 145 13.78 7.51 25.00
N GLN A 146 13.68 6.19 24.85
CA GLN A 146 12.49 5.45 25.23
C GLN A 146 12.19 5.66 26.72
N PRO A 147 10.92 5.91 27.11
CA PRO A 147 10.54 6.03 28.52
C PRO A 147 10.83 4.74 29.28
N ALA A 148 11.07 4.87 30.59
CA ALA A 148 11.45 3.74 31.44
C ALA A 148 10.28 2.78 31.67
N GLN A 149 9.05 3.30 31.82
CA GLN A 149 7.83 2.52 31.72
C GLN A 149 7.06 2.90 30.45
N PRO A 150 6.27 1.97 29.89
CA PRO A 150 5.36 2.30 28.81
C PRO A 150 4.44 3.46 29.20
N TYR A 151 4.30 4.44 28.30
CA TYR A 151 3.32 5.54 28.37
C TYR A 151 3.58 6.63 29.42
N ASP A 152 4.69 6.59 30.17
CA ASP A 152 5.05 7.64 31.14
C ASP A 152 5.18 9.04 30.50
N ASP A 153 5.58 9.08 29.23
CA ASP A 153 5.77 10.30 28.44
C ASP A 153 4.46 10.85 27.84
N LEU A 154 3.35 10.14 28.01
CA LEU A 154 2.04 10.52 27.48
C LEU A 154 1.21 11.30 28.51
N PRO A 155 0.32 12.22 28.09
CA PRO A 155 -0.62 12.86 29.00
C PRO A 155 -1.63 11.84 29.56
N PRO A 156 -2.16 12.01 30.80
CA PRO A 156 -3.04 11.03 31.44
C PRO A 156 -4.48 11.07 30.89
N LEU A 157 -4.64 10.88 29.57
CA LEU A 157 -5.93 10.91 28.88
C LEU A 157 -6.61 9.54 28.87
N LEU A 158 -5.84 8.46 29.00
CA LEU A 158 -6.31 7.09 29.04
C LEU A 158 -5.72 6.36 30.26
N PRO A 159 -6.40 5.31 30.77
CA PRO A 159 -5.86 4.49 31.84
C PRO A 159 -4.46 3.95 31.49
N GLY A 160 -3.50 4.20 32.38
CA GLY A 160 -2.10 3.79 32.21
C GLY A 160 -1.22 4.76 31.42
N TRP A 161 -1.73 5.89 30.94
CA TRP A 161 -0.91 6.98 30.40
C TRP A 161 -0.46 7.94 31.51
N GLY A 162 0.77 8.46 31.38
CA GLY A 162 1.42 9.34 32.35
C GLY A 162 2.06 8.57 33.52
N GLY A 163 3.11 9.17 34.10
CA GLY A 163 3.74 8.61 35.30
C GLY A 163 2.79 8.64 36.50
N GLN A 164 2.63 7.50 37.18
CA GLN A 164 1.94 7.40 38.47
C GLN A 164 2.76 8.04 39.60
#